data_AF-A0A3D5VA38-F1
#
_entry.id   AF-A0A3D5VA38-F1
#
_cell.length_a   1.000
_cell.length_b   1.000
_cell.length_c   1.000
_cell.angle_alpha   90.00
_cell.angle_beta   90.00
_cell.angle_gamma   90.00
#
_symmetry.space_group_name_H-M   'P 1'
#
loop_
_entity.id
_entity.type
_entity.pdbx_description
1 polymer ?
#
loop_
_entity_poly.entity_id
_entity_poly.type
_entity_poly.pdbx_seq_one_letter_code
_entity_poly.pdbx_strand_id
1 'polypeptide(L)'
;MPGFTESLSQFKYILFFVTLIFGVPLGYFLSINFPKIEKVIFFFMIFFTARMEDINFVSHELYRGTSRGFEIGMVDLMTFIIFLLILHRRNRYPIRWFPPGSVLYLSYFFFSFLSIVNATLYLEFFYEIWKMIRMYFYFWVIYNYINSFDKFEEMMKGFSIIIIFISVFVLKQKYIDGIFQTPGPFPHQNSLVMYLTILNCLVFAYIMNKKRKI
;
A
#
# COMPACT_ATOMS: atom_id res chain seq x y z
N MET A 1 -20.03 -7.32 25.19
CA MET A 1 -19.51 -8.70 25.36
C MET A 1 -18.02 -8.70 25.04
N PRO A 2 -17.14 -8.52 26.05
CA PRO A 2 -15.69 -8.38 25.86
C PRO A 2 -15.01 -9.63 25.26
N GLY A 3 -15.56 -10.84 25.49
CA GLY A 3 -14.98 -12.08 24.98
C GLY A 3 -15.04 -12.28 23.45
N PHE A 4 -16.02 -11.69 22.76
CA PHE A 4 -16.16 -11.84 21.30
C PHE A 4 -15.17 -10.94 20.53
N THR A 5 -14.88 -9.76 21.07
CA THR A 5 -13.92 -8.81 20.49
C THR A 5 -12.48 -9.31 20.62
N GLU A 6 -12.14 -9.95 21.74
CA GLU A 6 -10.81 -10.52 21.95
C GLU A 6 -10.56 -11.73 21.04
N SER A 7 -11.54 -12.64 20.89
CA SER A 7 -11.41 -13.79 19.99
C SER A 7 -11.25 -13.37 18.52
N LEU A 8 -11.96 -12.32 18.09
CA LEU A 8 -11.85 -11.78 16.73
C LEU A 8 -10.47 -11.15 16.47
N SER A 9 -9.92 -10.46 17.48
CA SER A 9 -8.58 -9.87 17.42
C SER A 9 -7.52 -10.97 17.28
N GLN A 10 -7.55 -11.98 18.15
CA GLN A 10 -6.63 -13.12 18.10
C GLN A 10 -6.69 -13.86 16.75
N PHE A 11 -7.89 -14.04 16.20
CA PHE A 11 -8.07 -14.67 14.89
C PHE A 11 -7.39 -13.86 13.76
N LYS A 12 -7.49 -12.53 13.78
CA LYS A 12 -6.80 -11.67 12.80
C LYS A 12 -5.28 -11.85 12.86
N TYR A 13 -4.70 -11.89 14.07
CA TYR A 13 -3.27 -12.13 14.23
C TYR A 13 -2.86 -13.51 13.71
N ILE A 14 -3.61 -14.56 14.03
CA ILE A 14 -3.34 -15.91 13.54
C ILE A 14 -3.38 -15.92 12.01
N LEU A 15 -4.43 -15.35 11.41
CA LEU A 15 -4.56 -15.27 9.95
C LEU A 15 -3.37 -14.52 9.33
N PHE A 16 -2.94 -13.42 9.94
CA PHE A 16 -1.79 -12.67 9.49
C PHE A 16 -0.49 -13.46 9.57
N PHE A 17 -0.19 -14.09 10.71
CA PHE A 17 1.02 -14.90 10.84
C PHE A 17 1.01 -16.12 9.92
N VAL A 18 -0.15 -16.76 9.72
CA VAL A 18 -0.30 -17.84 8.73
C VAL A 18 -0.04 -17.31 7.32
N THR A 19 -0.60 -16.15 6.96
CA THR A 19 -0.38 -15.54 5.64
C THR A 19 1.08 -15.09 5.47
N LEU A 20 1.72 -14.61 6.53
CA LEU A 20 3.13 -14.22 6.51
C LEU A 20 4.05 -15.43 6.35
N ILE A 21 3.85 -16.48 7.14
CA ILE A 21 4.73 -17.67 7.19
C ILE A 21 4.52 -18.58 5.98
N PHE A 22 3.27 -18.77 5.55
CA PHE A 22 2.95 -19.67 4.44
C PHE A 22 2.58 -18.93 3.16
N GLY A 23 1.74 -17.90 3.27
CA GLY A 23 1.25 -17.13 2.12
C GLY A 23 2.36 -16.38 1.38
N VAL A 24 3.29 -15.73 2.08
CA VAL A 24 4.39 -14.98 1.44
C VAL A 24 5.35 -15.93 0.70
N PRO A 25 5.90 -17.00 1.32
CA PRO A 25 6.73 -17.95 0.57
C PRO A 25 5.98 -18.60 -0.59
N LEU A 26 4.73 -19.02 -0.40
CA LEU A 26 3.93 -19.61 -1.46
C LEU A 26 3.72 -18.63 -2.62
N GLY A 27 3.34 -17.38 -2.33
CA GLY A 27 3.16 -16.34 -3.33
C GLY A 27 4.45 -16.01 -4.08
N TYR A 28 5.59 -16.02 -3.40
CA TYR A 28 6.91 -15.88 -4.01
C TYR A 28 7.24 -17.04 -4.96
N PHE A 29 7.14 -18.29 -4.50
CA PHE A 29 7.42 -19.47 -5.33
C PHE A 29 6.48 -19.55 -6.54
N LEU A 30 5.20 -19.28 -6.34
CA LEU A 30 4.23 -19.25 -7.43
C LEU A 30 4.55 -18.14 -8.44
N SER A 31 4.98 -16.97 -7.99
CA SER A 31 5.34 -15.86 -8.87
C SER A 31 6.62 -16.07 -9.66
N ILE A 32 7.56 -16.89 -9.17
CA ILE A 32 8.72 -17.32 -9.96
C ILE A 32 8.27 -18.14 -11.16
N ASN A 33 7.36 -19.09 -10.93
CA ASN A 33 6.95 -20.08 -11.93
C ASN A 33 5.87 -19.53 -12.88
N PHE A 34 4.99 -18.64 -12.39
CA PHE A 34 3.81 -18.18 -13.11
C PHE A 34 3.77 -16.64 -13.18
N PRO A 35 4.14 -16.03 -14.33
CA PRO A 35 4.11 -14.58 -14.51
C PRO A 35 2.72 -13.95 -14.30
N LYS A 36 1.63 -14.71 -14.54
CA LYS A 36 0.27 -14.22 -14.27
C LYS A 36 0.03 -13.97 -12.78
N ILE A 37 0.58 -14.82 -11.90
CA ILE A 37 0.43 -14.69 -10.45
C ILE A 37 1.19 -13.46 -9.95
N GLU A 38 2.41 -13.23 -10.44
CA GLU A 38 3.17 -12.01 -10.17
C GLU A 38 2.34 -10.74 -10.47
N LYS A 39 1.67 -10.69 -11.63
CA LYS A 39 0.81 -9.56 -12.01
C LYS A 39 -0.38 -9.38 -11.07
N VAL A 40 -1.00 -10.49 -10.66
CA VAL A 40 -2.13 -10.46 -9.72
C VAL A 40 -1.66 -9.96 -8.34
N ILE A 41 -0.52 -10.44 -7.85
CA ILE A 41 0.07 -9.98 -6.58
C ILE A 41 0.43 -8.50 -6.66
N PHE A 42 1.05 -8.07 -7.75
CA PHE A 42 1.37 -6.66 -7.97
C PHE A 42 0.11 -5.78 -8.03
N PHE A 43 -0.94 -6.23 -8.70
CA PHE A 43 -2.24 -5.56 -8.69
C PHE A 43 -2.81 -5.46 -7.26
N PHE A 44 -2.80 -6.56 -6.51
CA PHE A 44 -3.32 -6.57 -5.14
C PHE A 44 -2.50 -5.68 -4.20
N MET A 45 -1.17 -5.64 -4.36
CA MET A 45 -0.30 -4.72 -3.63
C MET A 45 -0.78 -3.26 -3.76
N ILE A 46 -1.17 -2.86 -4.97
CA ILE A 46 -1.71 -1.52 -5.24
C ILE A 46 -3.15 -1.41 -4.74
N PHE A 47 -4.01 -2.39 -5.01
CA PHE A 47 -5.42 -2.38 -4.64
C PHE A 47 -5.62 -2.20 -3.13
N PHE A 48 -4.83 -2.89 -2.31
CA PHE A 48 -4.90 -2.76 -0.85
C PHE A 48 -4.43 -1.39 -0.32
N THR A 49 -3.87 -0.51 -1.16
CA THR A 49 -3.66 0.90 -0.79
C THR A 49 -4.96 1.71 -0.81
N ALA A 50 -5.95 1.28 -1.60
CA ALA A 50 -7.29 1.89 -1.62
C ALA A 50 -8.25 1.25 -0.61
N ARG A 51 -8.00 0.00 -0.24
CA ARG A 51 -8.76 -0.74 0.77
C ARG A 51 -7.79 -1.29 1.81
N MET A 52 -7.55 -0.50 2.85
CA MET A 52 -6.62 -0.84 3.92
C MET A 52 -7.20 -1.98 4.78
N GLU A 53 -6.43 -3.05 4.91
CA GLU A 53 -6.76 -4.24 5.69
C GLU A 53 -5.53 -4.54 6.55
N ASP A 54 -5.46 -3.83 7.68
CA ASP A 54 -4.27 -3.73 8.51
C ASP A 54 -4.51 -4.26 9.93
N ILE A 55 -3.42 -4.68 10.57
CA ILE A 55 -3.38 -5.10 11.97
C ILE A 55 -2.39 -4.20 12.71
N ASN A 56 -2.76 -3.85 13.95
CA ASN A 56 -1.98 -2.99 14.83
C ASN A 56 -1.43 -3.79 16.00
N PHE A 57 -0.12 -3.97 16.10
CA PHE A 57 0.50 -4.72 17.22
C PHE A 57 0.42 -3.99 18.56
N VAL A 58 0.58 -2.66 18.54
CA VAL A 58 0.38 -1.79 19.70
C VAL A 58 -0.49 -0.65 19.19
N SER A 59 -1.71 -0.52 19.70
CA SER A 59 -2.64 0.55 19.29
C SER A 59 -2.97 1.49 20.44
N HIS A 60 -3.14 2.77 20.11
CA HIS A 60 -3.76 3.78 20.96
C HIS A 60 -5.04 4.28 20.27
N GLU A 61 -6.17 3.65 20.59
CA GLU A 61 -7.47 3.95 19.95
C GLU A 61 -7.98 5.37 20.19
N LEU A 62 -7.61 5.97 21.32
CA LEU A 62 -7.96 7.35 21.67
C LEU A 62 -7.06 8.40 20.99
N TYR A 63 -5.97 7.96 20.35
CA TYR A 63 -5.06 8.86 19.66
C TYR A 63 -5.70 9.38 18.37
N ARG A 64 -5.66 10.71 18.21
CA ARG A 64 -6.26 11.42 17.07
C ARG A 64 -5.29 11.66 15.92
N GLY A 65 -4.03 11.23 16.05
CA GLY A 65 -3.06 11.34 14.98
C GLY A 65 -3.35 10.40 13.80
N THR A 66 -2.52 10.50 12.77
CA THR A 66 -2.76 9.80 11.51
C THR A 66 -2.39 8.33 11.53
N SER A 67 -1.47 7.93 12.42
CA SER A 67 -1.16 6.52 12.70
C SER A 67 -1.55 6.21 14.14
N ARG A 68 -2.34 5.15 14.35
CA ARG A 68 -2.81 4.75 15.69
C ARG A 68 -2.04 3.58 16.28
N GLY A 69 -1.05 3.06 15.56
CA GLY A 69 -0.25 1.94 16.02
C GLY A 69 0.85 1.52 15.05
N PHE A 70 1.51 0.43 15.41
CA PHE A 70 2.42 -0.27 14.48
C PHE A 70 1.60 -1.11 13.50
N GLU A 71 1.16 -0.44 12.44
CA GLU A 71 0.35 -1.03 11.38
C GLU A 71 1.19 -1.94 10.48
N ILE A 72 0.72 -3.16 10.25
CA ILE A 72 1.16 -4.01 9.14
C ILE A 72 -0.09 -4.57 8.46
N GLY A 73 -0.11 -4.54 7.13
CA GLY A 73 -1.27 -4.86 6.33
C GLY A 73 -1.01 -5.80 5.19
N MET A 74 -2.09 -6.04 4.43
CA MET A 74 -2.02 -6.82 3.20
C MET A 74 -1.07 -6.21 2.17
N VAL A 75 -0.94 -4.88 2.13
CA VAL A 75 0.03 -4.19 1.26
C VAL A 75 1.44 -4.66 1.58
N ASP A 76 1.84 -4.69 2.87
CA ASP A 76 3.17 -5.12 3.29
C ASP A 76 3.45 -6.56 2.85
N LEU A 77 2.49 -7.48 3.05
CA LEU A 77 2.65 -8.89 2.66
C LEU A 77 2.89 -9.03 1.15
N MET A 78 2.10 -8.33 0.33
CA MET A 78 2.27 -8.33 -1.13
C MET A 78 3.59 -7.68 -1.53
N THR A 79 3.98 -6.58 -0.88
CA THR A 79 5.27 -5.93 -1.08
C THR A 79 6.43 -6.88 -0.74
N PHE A 80 6.36 -7.63 0.35
CA PHE A 80 7.38 -8.61 0.73
C PHE A 80 7.54 -9.70 -0.34
N ILE A 81 6.44 -10.18 -0.93
CA ILE A 81 6.50 -11.14 -2.03
C ILE A 81 7.26 -10.55 -3.23
N ILE A 82 6.90 -9.34 -3.66
CA ILE A 82 7.53 -8.65 -4.79
C ILE A 82 9.00 -8.33 -4.48
N PHE A 83 9.31 -7.93 -3.25
CA PHE A 83 10.67 -7.70 -2.77
C PHE A 83 11.54 -8.95 -2.92
N LEU A 84 11.07 -10.11 -2.47
CA LEU A 84 11.79 -11.38 -2.63
C LEU A 84 11.99 -11.71 -4.13
N LEU A 85 11.01 -11.44 -4.99
CA LEU A 85 11.14 -11.62 -6.44
C LEU A 85 12.22 -10.71 -7.05
N ILE A 86 12.31 -9.46 -6.60
CA ILE A 86 13.36 -8.53 -7.03
C ILE A 86 14.73 -9.09 -6.66
N LEU A 87 14.91 -9.54 -5.40
CA LEU A 87 16.16 -10.12 -4.94
C LEU A 87 16.53 -11.38 -5.73
N HIS A 88 15.56 -12.25 -6.03
CA HIS A 88 15.76 -13.45 -6.84
C HIS A 88 16.24 -13.11 -8.26
N ARG A 89 15.67 -12.06 -8.87
CA ARG A 89 15.95 -11.64 -10.25
C ARG A 89 17.08 -10.60 -10.36
N ARG A 90 17.80 -10.30 -9.28
CA ARG A 90 18.84 -9.25 -9.22
C ARG A 90 19.94 -9.37 -10.27
N ASN A 91 20.26 -10.60 -10.68
CA ASN A 91 21.29 -10.85 -11.70
C ASN A 91 20.81 -10.47 -13.11
N ARG A 92 19.50 -10.55 -13.35
CA ARG A 92 18.88 -10.19 -14.64
C ARG A 92 18.50 -8.71 -14.69
N TYR A 93 18.05 -8.16 -13.57
CA TYR A 93 17.67 -6.76 -13.42
C TYR A 93 18.44 -6.16 -12.24
N PRO A 94 19.51 -5.39 -12.50
CA PRO A 94 20.35 -4.86 -11.43
C PRO A 94 19.54 -3.95 -10.51
N ILE A 95 19.68 -4.18 -9.21
CA ILE A 95 18.96 -3.43 -8.18
C ILE A 95 19.61 -2.06 -8.02
N ARG A 96 18.80 -1.01 -8.08
CA ARG A 96 19.22 0.34 -7.73
C ARG A 96 18.94 0.56 -6.24
N TRP A 97 20.00 0.46 -5.44
CA TRP A 97 19.93 0.63 -3.99
C TRP A 97 19.48 2.04 -3.56
N PHE A 98 19.87 3.07 -4.33
CA PHE A 98 19.44 4.45 -4.15
C PHE A 98 18.66 4.94 -5.37
N PRO A 99 17.34 4.69 -5.41
CA PRO A 99 16.46 5.29 -6.41
C PRO A 99 16.49 6.83 -6.38
N PRO A 100 16.26 7.52 -7.51
CA PRO A 100 16.06 8.97 -7.55
C PRO A 100 14.95 9.38 -6.58
N GLY A 101 15.15 10.45 -5.80
CA GLY A 101 14.22 10.87 -4.75
C GLY A 101 14.51 10.28 -3.37
N SER A 102 15.33 9.22 -3.26
CA SER A 102 15.71 8.64 -1.96
C SER A 102 16.40 9.65 -1.05
N VAL A 103 17.26 10.50 -1.61
CA VAL A 103 17.95 11.55 -0.84
C VAL A 103 16.96 12.55 -0.23
N LEU A 104 15.96 12.99 -1.01
CA LEU A 104 14.92 13.91 -0.55
C LEU A 104 14.02 13.26 0.51
N TYR A 105 13.70 11.99 0.33
CA TYR A 105 12.91 11.25 1.30
C TYR A 105 13.69 11.04 2.61
N LEU A 106 14.96 10.63 2.52
CA LEU A 106 15.81 10.38 3.69
C LEU A 106 16.14 11.67 4.43
N SER A 107 16.29 12.81 3.75
CA SER A 107 16.43 14.09 4.42
C SER A 107 15.15 14.47 5.16
N TYR A 108 13.98 14.32 4.53
CA TYR A 108 12.69 14.52 5.19
C TYR A 108 12.50 13.58 6.39
N PHE A 109 12.85 12.30 6.24
CA PHE A 109 12.84 11.31 7.31
C PHE A 109 13.76 11.71 8.46
N PHE A 110 14.99 12.16 8.16
CA PHE A 110 15.94 12.61 9.17
C PHE A 110 15.42 13.80 9.97
N PHE A 111 14.88 14.84 9.30
CA PHE A 111 14.29 15.98 9.99
C PHE A 111 13.05 15.60 10.81
N SER A 112 12.22 14.69 10.29
CA SER A 112 11.08 14.16 11.03
C SER A 112 11.54 13.40 12.26
N PHE A 113 12.63 12.63 12.16
CA PHE A 113 13.20 11.89 13.28
C PHE A 113 13.75 12.81 14.38
N LEU A 114 14.40 13.93 14.01
CA LEU A 114 14.87 14.93 14.99
C LEU A 114 13.73 15.56 15.82
N SER A 115 12.49 15.52 15.31
CA SER A 115 11.30 15.99 16.04
C SER A 115 11.03 15.21 17.33
N ILE A 116 11.64 14.03 17.51
CA ILE A 116 11.54 13.22 18.76
C ILE A 116 11.89 14.01 20.02
N VAL A 117 12.81 14.98 19.92
CA VAL A 117 13.26 15.80 21.05
C VAL A 117 12.10 16.57 21.71
N ASN A 118 11.11 16.95 20.91
CA ASN A 118 9.92 17.68 21.36
C ASN A 118 8.66 16.80 21.43
N ALA A 119 8.79 15.48 21.28
CA ALA A 119 7.64 14.59 21.29
C ALA A 119 7.05 14.47 22.71
N THR A 120 5.77 14.80 22.87
CA THR A 120 5.05 14.65 24.14
C THR A 120 4.92 13.18 24.54
N LEU A 121 4.70 12.29 23.57
CA LEU A 121 4.63 10.84 23.76
C LEU A 121 5.49 10.15 22.71
N TYR A 122 6.57 9.51 23.17
CA TYR A 122 7.52 8.82 22.28
C TYR A 122 6.88 7.70 21.46
N LEU A 123 5.90 6.99 22.02
CA LEU A 123 5.22 5.88 21.37
C LEU A 123 4.51 6.34 20.07
N GLU A 124 3.82 7.48 20.13
CA GLU A 124 3.07 8.05 19.00
C GLU A 124 4.01 8.54 17.90
N PHE A 125 5.15 9.11 18.29
CA PHE A 125 6.24 9.43 17.37
C PHE A 125 6.73 8.18 16.62
N PHE A 126 6.92 7.06 17.31
CA PHE A 126 7.39 5.83 16.66
C PHE A 126 6.35 5.22 15.69
N TYR A 127 5.04 5.44 15.91
CA TYR A 127 4.02 5.04 14.94
C TYR A 127 4.17 5.77 13.60
N GLU A 128 4.49 7.06 13.64
CA GLU A 128 4.73 7.85 12.44
C GLU A 128 6.04 7.43 11.76
N ILE A 129 7.12 7.24 12.53
CA ILE A 129 8.40 6.73 12.00
C ILE A 129 8.23 5.37 11.33
N TRP A 130 7.47 4.45 11.94
CA TRP A 130 7.18 3.13 11.36
C TRP A 130 6.47 3.23 10.02
N LYS A 131 5.44 4.07 9.94
CA LYS A 131 4.73 4.35 8.68
C LYS A 131 5.67 4.93 7.62
N MET A 132 6.56 5.85 7.99
CA MET A 132 7.55 6.40 7.06
C MET A 132 8.55 5.34 6.57
N ILE A 133 8.97 4.41 7.41
CA ILE A 133 9.84 3.30 6.99
C ILE A 133 9.11 2.43 5.96
N ARG A 134 7.85 2.07 6.23
CA ARG A 134 7.00 1.29 5.31
C ARG A 134 6.81 2.01 3.97
N MET A 135 6.50 3.31 3.99
CA MET A 135 6.33 4.11 2.78
C MET A 135 7.59 4.10 1.90
N TYR A 136 8.78 4.24 2.51
CA TYR A 136 10.04 4.16 1.76
C TYR A 136 10.27 2.77 1.18
N PHE A 137 9.96 1.72 1.95
CA PHE A 137 10.08 0.34 1.48
C PHE A 137 9.19 0.08 0.25
N TYR A 138 7.93 0.55 0.29
CA TYR A 138 7.02 0.45 -0.86
C TYR A 138 7.57 1.17 -2.09
N PHE A 139 8.05 2.41 -1.91
CA PHE A 139 8.68 3.18 -2.96
C PHE A 139 9.87 2.45 -3.58
N TRP A 140 10.77 1.92 -2.74
CA TRP A 140 11.95 1.19 -3.17
C TRP A 140 11.59 -0.07 -3.98
N VAL A 141 10.60 -0.82 -3.52
CA VAL A 141 10.12 -2.05 -4.18
C VAL A 141 9.46 -1.71 -5.51
N ILE A 142 8.55 -0.74 -5.57
CA ILE A 142 7.88 -0.34 -6.81
C ILE A 142 8.90 0.17 -7.84
N TYR A 143 9.86 1.01 -7.41
CA TYR A 143 10.89 1.54 -8.31
C TYR A 143 11.73 0.43 -8.95
N ASN A 144 12.21 -0.52 -8.15
CA ASN A 144 13.03 -1.63 -8.65
C ASN A 144 12.21 -2.67 -9.42
N TYR A 145 10.92 -2.80 -9.11
CA TYR A 145 10.02 -3.72 -9.79
C TYR A 145 9.64 -3.26 -11.21
N ILE A 146 9.29 -1.97 -11.37
CA ILE A 146 8.88 -1.37 -12.64
C ILE A 146 10.13 -1.06 -13.47
N ASN A 147 10.69 -2.11 -14.06
CA ASN A 147 11.90 -2.06 -14.87
C ASN A 147 11.65 -2.12 -16.38
N SER A 148 10.38 -2.16 -16.81
CA SER A 148 9.97 -2.17 -18.21
C SER A 148 8.67 -1.38 -18.41
N PHE A 149 8.45 -0.94 -19.65
CA PHE A 149 7.22 -0.24 -20.00
C PHE A 149 5.98 -1.14 -19.88
N ASP A 150 6.10 -2.45 -20.12
CA ASP A 150 4.99 -3.39 -19.95
C ASP A 150 4.48 -3.42 -18.50
N LYS A 151 5.39 -3.44 -17.52
CA LYS A 151 5.02 -3.38 -16.10
C LYS A 151 4.40 -2.03 -15.72
N PHE A 152 4.88 -0.96 -16.35
CA PHE A 152 4.27 0.36 -16.19
C PHE A 152 2.84 0.39 -16.77
N GLU A 153 2.61 -0.19 -17.95
CA GLU A 153 1.25 -0.33 -18.51
C GLU A 153 0.34 -1.16 -17.60
N GLU A 154 0.87 -2.23 -16.99
CA GLU A 154 0.14 -3.04 -16.02
C GLU A 154 -0.25 -2.26 -14.77
N MET A 155 0.66 -1.41 -14.26
CA MET A 155 0.35 -0.48 -13.17
C MET A 155 -0.78 0.48 -13.56
N MET A 156 -0.72 1.07 -14.76
CA MET A 156 -1.78 1.97 -15.26
C MET A 156 -3.13 1.27 -15.39
N LYS A 157 -3.15 0.03 -15.90
CA LYS A 157 -4.37 -0.79 -15.94
C LYS A 157 -4.90 -1.07 -14.54
N GLY A 158 -4.03 -1.36 -13.58
CA GLY A 158 -4.38 -1.53 -12.18
C GLY A 158 -5.03 -0.28 -11.58
N PHE A 159 -4.43 0.90 -11.81
CA PHE A 159 -5.02 2.18 -11.40
C PHE A 159 -6.40 2.42 -12.00
N SER A 160 -6.59 2.14 -13.30
CA SER A 160 -7.92 2.26 -13.94
C SER A 160 -8.97 1.36 -13.29
N ILE A 161 -8.61 0.11 -12.97
CA ILE A 161 -9.51 -0.82 -12.27
C ILE A 161 -9.86 -0.30 -10.87
N ILE A 162 -8.87 0.23 -10.14
CA ILE A 162 -9.07 0.81 -8.80
C ILE A 162 -9.99 2.03 -8.86
N ILE A 163 -9.81 2.92 -9.85
CA ILE A 163 -10.70 4.08 -10.04
C ILE A 163 -12.14 3.63 -10.29
N ILE A 164 -12.36 2.62 -11.14
CA ILE A 164 -13.69 2.06 -11.39
C ILE A 164 -14.27 1.46 -10.11
N PHE A 165 -13.48 0.67 -9.38
CA PHE A 165 -13.88 0.08 -8.10
C PHE A 165 -14.33 1.16 -7.09
N ILE A 166 -13.51 2.19 -6.88
CA ILE A 166 -13.82 3.30 -5.98
C ILE A 166 -15.08 4.03 -6.46
N SER A 167 -15.23 4.26 -7.77
CA SER A 167 -16.39 4.93 -8.34
C SER A 167 -17.68 4.15 -8.07
N VAL A 168 -17.69 2.84 -8.33
CA VAL A 168 -18.84 1.97 -8.02
C VAL A 168 -19.16 1.98 -6.52
N PHE A 169 -18.13 1.93 -5.67
CA PHE A 169 -18.30 1.94 -4.22
C PHE A 169 -18.91 3.26 -3.71
N VAL A 170 -18.44 4.40 -4.24
CA VAL A 170 -18.97 5.73 -3.95
C VAL A 170 -20.42 5.89 -4.44
N LEU A 171 -20.73 5.43 -5.65
CA LEU A 171 -22.10 5.46 -6.20
C LEU A 171 -23.05 4.66 -5.32
N LYS A 172 -22.64 3.45 -4.88
CA LYS A 172 -23.40 2.66 -3.91
C LYS A 172 -23.64 3.45 -2.62
N GLN A 173 -22.59 4.00 -2.02
CA GLN A 173 -22.73 4.77 -0.77
C GLN A 173 -23.65 5.99 -0.91
N LYS A 174 -23.59 6.69 -2.05
CA LYS A 174 -24.37 7.91 -2.31
C LYS A 174 -25.84 7.60 -2.55
N TYR A 175 -26.12 6.65 -3.44
CA TYR A 175 -27.46 6.43 -3.98
C TYR A 175 -28.23 5.30 -3.28
N ILE A 176 -27.51 4.29 -2.76
CA ILE A 176 -28.14 3.15 -2.06
C ILE A 176 -28.08 3.37 -0.55
N ASP A 177 -26.90 3.70 -0.01
CA ASP A 177 -26.73 3.85 1.45
C ASP A 177 -27.14 5.26 1.94
N GLY A 178 -27.48 6.19 1.02
CA GLY A 178 -27.98 7.53 1.35
C GLY A 178 -26.96 8.46 1.99
N ILE A 179 -25.67 8.13 1.93
CA ILE A 179 -24.60 8.91 2.57
C ILE A 179 -24.36 10.17 1.75
N PHE A 180 -24.68 11.34 2.31
CA PHE A 180 -24.57 12.60 1.58
C PHE A 180 -23.13 12.90 1.14
N GLN A 181 -22.16 12.71 2.04
CA GLN A 181 -20.75 12.87 1.73
C GLN A 181 -20.01 11.54 1.89
N THR A 182 -19.73 10.89 0.77
CA THR A 182 -19.22 9.52 0.71
C THR A 182 -17.71 9.46 0.86
N PRO A 183 -17.15 8.79 1.88
CA PRO A 183 -15.70 8.64 2.03
C PRO A 183 -15.13 7.53 1.12
N GLY A 184 -16.00 6.80 0.41
CA GLY A 184 -15.57 5.65 -0.37
C GLY A 184 -15.00 4.57 0.56
N PRO A 185 -13.95 3.84 0.13
CA PRO A 185 -13.26 2.88 0.98
C PRO A 185 -12.29 3.52 1.98
N PHE A 186 -12.15 4.85 2.00
CA PHE A 186 -11.21 5.55 2.87
C PHE A 186 -11.86 5.97 4.20
N PRO A 187 -11.06 6.26 5.24
CA PRO A 187 -11.59 6.78 6.51
C PRO A 187 -12.24 8.16 6.38
N HIS A 188 -11.78 8.98 5.42
CA HIS A 188 -12.26 10.34 5.21
C HIS A 188 -12.29 10.69 3.72
N GLN A 189 -13.28 11.49 3.32
CA GLN A 189 -13.44 12.03 1.96
C GLN A 189 -12.21 12.78 1.42
N ASN A 190 -11.47 13.51 2.27
CA ASN A 190 -10.29 14.25 1.82
C ASN A 190 -9.19 13.29 1.33
N SER A 191 -9.02 12.16 2.03
CA SER A 191 -8.11 11.09 1.62
C SER A 191 -8.54 10.47 0.30
N LEU A 192 -9.85 10.22 0.13
CA LEU A 192 -10.42 9.73 -1.12
C LEU A 192 -10.12 10.68 -2.29
N VAL A 193 -10.41 11.98 -2.14
CA VAL A 193 -10.20 12.99 -3.19
C VAL A 193 -8.72 13.10 -3.55
N MET A 194 -7.84 13.16 -2.56
CA MET A 194 -6.39 13.19 -2.78
C MET A 194 -5.90 11.97 -3.56
N TYR A 195 -6.33 10.77 -3.13
CA TYR A 195 -5.96 9.51 -3.77
C TYR A 195 -6.44 9.45 -5.23
N LEU A 196 -7.72 9.75 -5.48
CA LEU A 196 -8.29 9.76 -6.83
C LEU A 196 -7.67 10.84 -7.72
N THR A 197 -7.35 12.02 -7.19
CA THR A 197 -6.75 13.09 -7.99
C THR A 197 -5.40 12.65 -8.56
N ILE A 198 -4.54 12.04 -7.74
CA ILE A 198 -3.24 11.51 -8.18
C ILE A 198 -3.42 10.41 -9.23
N LEU A 199 -4.27 9.41 -8.96
CA LEU A 199 -4.47 8.31 -9.90
C LEU A 199 -5.09 8.77 -11.22
N ASN A 200 -6.11 9.64 -11.16
CA ASN A 200 -6.77 10.17 -12.35
C ASN A 200 -5.79 10.98 -13.19
N CYS A 201 -4.96 11.85 -12.60
CA CYS A 201 -3.95 12.60 -13.35
C CYS A 201 -2.97 11.67 -14.07
N LEU A 202 -2.48 10.62 -13.40
CA LEU A 202 -1.55 9.65 -14.00
C LEU A 202 -2.20 8.85 -15.14
N VAL A 203 -3.38 8.28 -14.89
CA VAL A 203 -4.12 7.48 -15.89
C VAL A 203 -4.54 8.34 -17.07
N PHE A 204 -5.04 9.55 -16.81
CA PHE A 204 -5.44 10.49 -17.86
C PHE A 204 -4.24 10.88 -18.75
N ALA A 205 -3.11 11.26 -18.14
CA ALA A 205 -1.89 11.57 -18.88
C ALA A 205 -1.40 10.36 -19.70
N TYR A 206 -1.48 9.14 -19.15
CA TYR A 206 -1.13 7.92 -19.86
C TYR A 206 -2.04 7.67 -21.07
N ILE A 207 -3.37 7.80 -20.90
CA ILE A 207 -4.34 7.60 -21.99
C ILE A 207 -4.13 8.62 -23.12
N MET A 208 -3.90 9.89 -22.78
CA MET A 208 -3.66 10.95 -23.77
C MET A 208 -2.35 10.77 -24.53
N ASN A 209 -1.30 10.27 -23.87
CA ASN A 209 0.01 10.08 -24.50
C ASN A 209 0.19 8.74 -25.21
N LYS A 210 -0.73 7.78 -25.00
CA LYS A 210 -0.68 6.50 -25.70
C LYS A 210 -0.99 6.73 -27.18
N LYS A 211 0.06 6.81 -28.02
CA LYS A 211 -0.08 6.87 -29.47
C LYS A 211 -1.05 5.76 -29.90
N ARG A 212 -2.19 6.14 -30.47
CA ARG A 212 -3.09 5.20 -31.16
C ARG A 212 -2.23 4.52 -32.23
N LYS A 213 -1.95 3.23 -32.06
CA LYS A 213 -1.65 2.37 -33.21
C LYS A 213 -2.97 2.30 -33.99
N ILE A 214 -3.13 3.21 -34.95
CA ILE A 214 -4.12 3.09 -36.03
C ILE A 214 -3.59 2.00 -36.96
#